data_AF-A0A957SI50-F1
#
_entry.id   AF-A0A957SI50-F1
#
_cell.length_a   1.000
_cell.length_b   1.000
_cell.length_c   1.000
_cell.angle_alpha   90.00
_cell.angle_beta   90.00
_cell.angle_gamma   90.00
#
_symmetry.space_group_name_H-M   'P 1'
#
loop_
_entity.id
_entity.type
_entity.pdbx_description
1 polymer ?
#
loop_
_entity_poly.entity_id
_entity_poly.type
_entity_poly.pdbx_seq_one_letter_code
_entity_poly.pdbx_strand_id
1 'polypeptide(L)' 'MQPESPKSKPPFEIGLYSFAEITPDAATGKTISPQQRLRNLIESVELADQVGLDVFGLGEHHRPEFVSSA' A
#
# COMPACT_ATOMS: atom_id res chain seq x y z
N MET A 1 -25.93 5.31 28.18
CA MET A 1 -25.47 4.87 26.85
C MET A 1 -24.32 3.92 27.10
N GLN A 2 -24.50 2.61 26.93
CA GLN A 2 -23.42 1.65 27.13
C GLN A 2 -22.42 1.78 25.95
N PRO A 3 -21.11 1.68 26.18
CA PRO A 3 -20.15 1.67 25.08
C PRO A 3 -20.33 0.39 24.25
N GLU A 4 -20.34 0.54 22.93
CA GLU A 4 -20.41 -0.57 21.97
C GLU A 4 -19.23 -1.54 22.20
N SER A 5 -19.51 -2.84 22.32
CA SER A 5 -18.49 -3.88 22.47
C SER A 5 -17.59 -3.95 21.22
N PRO A 6 -16.27 -4.22 21.35
CA PRO A 6 -15.40 -4.37 20.19
C PRO A 6 -15.89 -5.53 19.32
N LYS A 7 -16.07 -5.29 18.01
CA LYS A 7 -16.39 -6.36 17.07
C LYS A 7 -15.24 -7.37 17.04
N SER A 8 -15.56 -8.67 17.08
CA SER A 8 -14.54 -9.72 16.98
C SER A 8 -13.86 -9.68 15.62
N LYS A 9 -12.53 -9.70 15.58
CA LYS A 9 -11.75 -9.79 14.33
C LYS A 9 -12.16 -11.05 13.57
N PRO A 10 -12.41 -10.99 12.24
CA PRO A 10 -12.67 -12.19 11.45
C PRO A 10 -11.50 -13.19 11.54
N PRO A 11 -11.73 -14.50 11.29
CA PRO A 11 -10.71 -15.54 11.43
C PRO A 11 -9.63 -15.51 10.33
N PHE A 12 -9.66 -14.52 9.45
CA PHE A 12 -8.73 -14.32 8.34
C PHE A 12 -8.39 -12.83 8.23
N GLU A 13 -7.22 -12.54 7.65
CA GLU A 13 -6.74 -11.18 7.40
C GLU A 13 -6.75 -10.89 5.90
N ILE A 14 -7.19 -9.70 5.52
CA ILE A 14 -7.13 -9.21 4.13
C ILE A 14 -6.23 -7.99 4.10
N GLY A 15 -5.30 -7.97 3.14
CA GLY A 15 -4.35 -6.89 3.01
C GLY A 15 -3.91 -6.60 1.59
N LEU A 16 -3.07 -5.58 1.47
CA LEU A 16 -2.40 -5.19 0.23
C LEU A 16 -0.90 -5.41 0.35
N TYR A 17 -0.23 -5.51 -0.80
CA TYR A 17 1.21 -5.57 -0.86
C TYR A 17 1.72 -4.78 -2.09
N SER A 18 2.91 -4.17 -1.95
CA SER A 18 3.56 -3.43 -3.02
C SER A 18 5.08 -3.56 -2.96
N PHE A 19 5.75 -3.42 -4.11
CA PHE A 19 7.19 -3.21 -4.20
C PHE A 19 7.59 -1.73 -4.37
N ALA A 20 6.63 -0.80 -4.31
CA ALA A 20 6.86 0.62 -4.58
C ALA A 20 7.58 0.88 -5.92
N GLU A 21 7.24 0.10 -6.95
CA GLU A 21 7.81 0.21 -8.30
C GLU A 21 7.27 1.42 -9.08
N ILE A 22 8.05 1.88 -10.06
CA ILE A 22 7.69 2.93 -11.03
C ILE A 22 7.52 2.36 -12.45
N THR A 23 7.06 1.11 -12.56
CA THR A 23 6.73 0.47 -13.84
C THR A 23 5.80 1.38 -14.66
N PRO A 24 6.02 1.56 -15.98
CA PRO A 24 5.13 2.35 -16.83
C PRO A 24 3.70 1.83 -16.74
N ASP A 25 2.73 2.74 -16.66
CA ASP A 25 1.32 2.38 -16.67
C ASP A 25 0.97 1.62 -17.96
N ALA A 26 0.30 0.47 -17.83
CA ALA A 26 0.06 -0.42 -18.97
C ALA A 26 -0.88 0.18 -20.03
N ALA A 27 -1.76 1.11 -19.63
CA ALA A 27 -2.72 1.74 -20.53
C ALA A 27 -2.16 2.98 -21.25
N THR A 28 -1.31 3.75 -20.57
CA THR A 28 -0.83 5.06 -21.03
C THR A 28 0.66 5.09 -21.37
N GLY A 29 1.42 4.07 -20.95
CA GLY A 29 2.87 3.99 -21.08
C GLY A 29 3.64 5.02 -20.24
N LYS A 30 2.97 5.78 -19.37
CA LYS A 30 3.59 6.84 -18.58
C LYS A 30 4.22 6.29 -17.31
N THR A 31 5.44 6.72 -17.02
CA THR A 31 6.12 6.48 -15.75
C THR A 31 6.00 7.71 -14.86
N ILE A 32 5.79 7.47 -13.56
CA ILE A 32 5.77 8.52 -12.53
C ILE A 32 7.16 8.69 -11.89
N SER A 33 7.41 9.84 -11.28
CA SER A 33 8.66 10.06 -10.56
C SER A 33 8.73 9.24 -9.25
N PRO A 34 9.92 8.92 -8.75
CA PRO A 34 10.08 8.28 -7.43
C PRO A 34 9.38 9.05 -6.30
N GLN A 35 9.44 10.38 -6.34
CA GLN A 35 8.80 11.25 -5.35
C GLN A 35 7.28 11.15 -5.41
N GLN A 36 6.70 11.07 -6.61
CA GLN A 36 5.27 10.85 -6.77
C GLN A 36 4.89 9.44 -6.30
N ARG A 37 5.71 8.43 -6.61
CA ARG A 37 5.44 7.05 -6.19
C ARG A 37 5.40 6.91 -4.68
N LEU A 38 6.31 7.57 -3.97
CA LEU A 38 6.35 7.58 -2.51
C LEU A 38 5.11 8.25 -1.90
N ARG A 39 4.66 9.38 -2.46
CA ARG A 39 3.41 10.03 -2.02
C ARG A 39 2.20 9.10 -2.21
N ASN A 40 2.07 8.53 -3.40
CA ASN A 40 1.01 7.56 -3.69
C ASN A 40 1.05 6.34 -2.76
N LEU A 41 2.26 5.88 -2.38
CA LEU A 41 2.43 4.76 -1.46
C LEU A 41 1.87 5.10 -0.08
N ILE A 42 2.23 6.27 0.46
CA ILE A 42 1.72 6.75 1.75
C ILE A 42 0.19 6.89 1.69
N GLU A 43 -0.34 7.55 0.66
CA GLU A 43 -1.79 7.69 0.46
C GLU A 43 -2.50 6.32 0.39
N SER A 44 -1.87 5.32 -0.23
CA SER A 44 -2.43 3.95 -0.30
C SER A 44 -2.44 3.26 1.05
N VAL A 45 -1.38 3.44 1.86
CA VAL A 45 -1.29 2.89 3.22
C VAL A 45 -2.33 3.54 4.12
N GLU A 46 -2.47 4.87 4.06
CA GLU A 46 -3.48 5.62 4.81
C GLU A 46 -4.90 5.19 4.42
N LEU A 47 -5.17 5.02 3.12
CA LEU A 47 -6.47 4.55 2.65
C LEU A 47 -6.75 3.11 3.11
N ALA A 48 -5.75 2.23 3.09
CA ALA A 48 -5.88 0.84 3.56
C ALA A 48 -6.30 0.78 5.03
N ASP A 49 -5.72 1.62 5.89
CA ASP A 49 -6.10 1.76 7.29
C ASP A 49 -7.53 2.30 7.43
N GLN A 50 -7.88 3.37 6.69
CA GLN A 50 -9.21 3.99 6.74
C GLN A 50 -10.34 3.04 6.32
N VAL A 51 -10.10 2.14 5.36
CA VAL A 51 -11.10 1.17 4.90
C VAL A 51 -11.08 -0.13 5.71
N GLY A 52 -10.19 -0.26 6.69
CA GLY A 52 -10.13 -1.38 7.63
C GLY A 52 -9.46 -2.64 7.07
N LEU A 53 -8.48 -2.51 6.17
CA LEU A 53 -7.63 -3.65 5.82
C LEU A 53 -6.72 -4.01 6.99
N ASP A 54 -6.45 -5.31 7.14
CA ASP A 54 -5.69 -5.83 8.28
C ASP A 54 -4.18 -5.63 8.12
N VAL A 55 -3.68 -5.63 6.88
CA VAL A 55 -2.25 -5.65 6.57
C VAL A 55 -1.93 -4.81 5.34
N PHE A 56 -0.78 -4.10 5.40
CA PHE A 56 -0.13 -3.54 4.22
C PHE A 56 1.34 -3.96 4.20
N GLY A 57 1.74 -4.74 3.20
CA GLY A 57 3.13 -5.19 3.00
C GLY A 57 3.91 -4.31 2.03
N LEU A 58 5.14 -3.97 2.38
CA LEU A 58 6.10 -3.35 1.48
C LEU A 58 7.29 -4.29 1.30
N GLY A 59 7.51 -4.75 0.07
CA GLY A 59 8.67 -5.57 -0.29
C GLY A 59 9.81 -4.73 -0.84
N GLU A 60 11.03 -5.17 -0.58
CA GLU A 60 12.27 -4.53 -1.06
C GLU A 60 12.77 -5.17 -2.36
N HIS A 61 13.31 -4.37 -3.27
CA HIS A 61 14.03 -4.82 -4.47
C HIS A 61 15.20 -3.87 -4.81
N HIS A 62 16.38 -4.41 -5.07
CA HIS A 62 17.57 -3.62 -5.46
C HIS A 62 17.66 -3.45 -6.99
N ARG A 63 16.76 -2.63 -7.54
CA ARG A 63 16.71 -2.32 -8.97
C ARG A 63 16.28 -0.87 -9.19
N PRO A 64 16.73 -0.21 -10.28
CA PRO A 64 16.47 1.23 -10.51
C PRO A 64 14.98 1.59 -10.56
N GLU A 65 14.12 0.63 -10.92
CA GLU A 65 12.68 0.83 -11.08
C GLU A 65 11.90 0.72 -9.76
N PHE A 66 12.58 0.48 -8.63
CA PHE A 66 11.96 0.22 -7.33
C PHE A 66 12.41 1.30 -6.33
N VAL A 67 11.44 1.99 -5.73
CA VAL A 67 11.74 3.05 -4.74
C VAL A 67 12.03 2.44 -3.36
N SER A 68 11.61 1.20 -3.13
CA SER A 68 11.97 0.43 -1.94
C SER A 68 13.26 -0.34 -2.19
N SER A 69 14.38 0.31 -1.92
CA SER A 69 15.72 -0.29 -1.87
C SER A 69 16.36 0.08 -0.51
N ALA A 70 16.98 -0.88 0.19
CA ALA A 70 17.77 -0.63 1.39
C ALA A 70 19.28 -0.59 1.09
#